data_AF-A0A7H8HYS9-F1
#
_entry.id   AF-A0A7H8HYS9-F1
#
_cell.length_a   1.000
_cell.length_b   1.000
_cell.length_c   1.000
_cell.angle_alpha   90.00
_cell.angle_beta   90.00
_cell.angle_gamma   90.00
#
_symmetry.space_group_name_H-M   'P 1'
#
loop_
_entity.id
_entity.type
_entity.pdbx_description
1 polymer ?
#
loop_
_entity_poly.entity_id
_entity_poly.type
_entity_poly.pdbx_seq_one_letter_code
_entity_poly.pdbx_strand_id
1 'polypeptide(L)'
;MLSAYCLAGCLMEHFAVFAGWPAIGRGEFRAVQTSQGHGSGIVYVVPKTLLTALVVVALVTGTIPAWPLWGGLVALGASWLSFAVIQLPIQLHIRETAERPAIVRLVRTDWIRVLAMVAHFAFAVVAIAVAG
;
A
#
# COMPACT_ATOMS: atom_id res chain seq x y z
N MET A 1 8.39 13.63 0.49
CA MET A 1 7.00 13.94 0.08
C MET A 1 6.26 12.74 -0.49
N LEU A 2 6.75 12.06 -1.54
CA LEU A 2 6.06 10.91 -2.16
C LEU A 2 5.84 9.71 -1.21
N SER A 3 6.80 9.43 -0.33
CA SER A 3 6.67 8.37 0.70
C SER A 3 5.49 8.63 1.66
N ALA A 4 5.35 9.87 2.15
CA ALA A 4 4.22 10.28 3.00
C ALA A 4 2.89 10.20 2.25
N TYR A 5 2.86 10.62 0.98
CA TYR A 5 1.68 10.52 0.13
C TYR A 5 1.24 9.07 -0.06
N CYS A 6 2.18 8.14 -0.31
CA CYS A 6 1.87 6.71 -0.41
C CYS A 6 1.39 6.14 0.94
N LEU A 7 1.99 6.54 2.07
CA LEU A 7 1.50 6.15 3.39
C LEU A 7 0.05 6.63 3.60
N ALA A 8 -0.27 7.88 3.26
CA ALA A 8 -1.63 8.41 3.34
C ALA A 8 -2.60 7.61 2.47
N GLY A 9 -2.23 7.27 1.22
CA GLY A 9 -3.02 6.41 0.35
C GLY A 9 -3.27 5.02 0.95
N CYS A 10 -2.24 4.41 1.55
CA CYS A 10 -2.38 3.11 2.22
C CYS A 10 -3.32 3.19 3.44
N LEU A 11 -3.24 4.26 4.24
CA LEU A 11 -4.11 4.47 5.39
C LEU A 11 -5.56 4.75 4.97
N MET A 12 -5.76 5.50 3.88
CA MET A 12 -7.07 5.74 3.29
C MET A 12 -7.72 4.41 2.83
N GLU A 13 -6.98 3.55 2.14
CA GLU A 13 -7.48 2.22 1.78
C GLU A 13 -7.91 1.43 3.02
N HIS A 14 -7.07 1.40 4.04
CA HIS A 14 -7.33 0.64 5.25
C HIS A 14 -8.56 1.15 6.02
N PHE A 15 -8.58 2.44 6.35
CA PHE A 15 -9.55 3.02 7.28
C PHE A 15 -10.84 3.52 6.62
N ALA A 16 -10.79 3.94 5.34
CA ALA A 16 -11.95 4.49 4.67
C ALA A 16 -12.56 3.51 3.65
N VAL A 17 -11.71 2.86 2.85
CA VAL A 17 -12.18 1.99 1.76
C VAL A 17 -12.58 0.61 2.31
N PHE A 18 -11.62 -0.18 2.78
CA PHE A 18 -11.87 -1.57 3.20
C PHE A 18 -12.75 -1.65 4.44
N ALA A 19 -12.59 -0.73 5.40
CA ALA A 19 -13.45 -0.68 6.59
C ALA A 19 -14.90 -0.28 6.28
N GLY A 20 -15.14 0.44 5.17
CA GLY A 20 -16.49 0.84 4.75
C GLY A 20 -17.25 -0.27 4.01
N TRP A 21 -16.54 -1.23 3.41
CA TRP A 21 -17.11 -2.33 2.62
C TRP A 21 -18.20 -3.17 3.30
N PRO A 22 -18.13 -3.48 4.61
CA PRO A 22 -19.20 -4.23 5.28
C PRO A 22 -20.56 -3.51 5.32
N ALA A 23 -20.60 -2.19 5.14
CA ALA A 23 -21.83 -1.41 5.13
C ALA A 23 -22.54 -1.40 3.76
N ILE A 24 -21.88 -1.86 2.70
CA ILE A 24 -22.38 -1.82 1.33
C ILE A 24 -23.31 -3.02 1.06
N GLY A 25 -24.43 -2.79 0.38
CA GLY A 25 -25.33 -3.86 -0.05
C GLY A 25 -24.68 -4.75 -1.12
N ARG A 26 -24.96 -6.07 -1.07
CA ARG A 26 -24.35 -7.05 -2.00
C ARG A 26 -24.55 -6.71 -3.48
N GLY A 27 -25.71 -6.16 -3.85
CA GLY A 27 -26.03 -5.81 -5.25
C GLY A 27 -25.18 -4.65 -5.80
N GLU A 28 -24.77 -3.72 -4.94
CA GLU A 28 -23.97 -2.54 -5.33
C GLU A 28 -22.47 -2.78 -5.16
N PHE A 29 -22.10 -3.78 -4.35
CA PHE A 29 -20.75 -4.02 -3.90
C PHE A 29 -19.73 -4.08 -5.03
N ARG A 30 -20.00 -4.85 -6.10
CA ARG A 30 -19.08 -5.00 -7.23
C ARG A 30 -18.80 -3.68 -7.95
N ALA A 31 -19.83 -2.85 -8.12
CA ALA A 31 -19.68 -1.54 -8.76
C ALA A 31 -18.83 -0.60 -7.90
N VAL A 32 -19.12 -0.55 -6.60
CA VAL A 32 -18.36 0.28 -5.64
C VAL A 32 -16.91 -0.19 -5.53
N GLN A 33 -16.68 -1.50 -5.36
CA GLN A 33 -15.34 -2.06 -5.25
C GLN A 33 -14.52 -1.81 -6.52
N THR A 34 -15.12 -1.92 -7.71
CA THR A 34 -14.40 -1.66 -8.99
C THR A 34 -14.03 -0.18 -9.11
N SER A 35 -14.96 0.73 -8.80
CA SER A 35 -14.71 2.17 -8.81
C SER A 35 -13.61 2.57 -7.82
N GLN A 36 -13.71 2.09 -6.58
CA GLN A 36 -12.72 2.34 -5.54
C GLN A 36 -11.37 1.68 -5.86
N GLY A 37 -11.37 0.49 -6.46
CA GLY A 37 -10.15 -0.18 -6.92
C GLY A 37 -9.40 0.60 -8.00
N HIS A 38 -10.12 1.19 -8.98
CA HIS A 38 -9.50 2.10 -9.95
C HIS A 38 -8.96 3.36 -9.27
N GLY A 39 -9.72 3.94 -8.33
CA GLY A 39 -9.28 5.09 -7.53
C GLY A 39 -7.99 4.80 -6.75
N SER A 40 -7.95 3.69 -6.01
CA SER A 40 -6.77 3.18 -5.30
C SER A 40 -5.59 2.93 -6.23
N GLY A 41 -5.85 2.40 -7.42
CA GLY A 41 -4.82 2.18 -8.45
C GLY A 41 -4.10 3.49 -8.82
N ILE A 42 -4.88 4.53 -9.10
CA ILE A 42 -4.36 5.85 -9.50
C ILE A 42 -3.71 6.58 -8.31
N VAL A 43 -4.38 6.59 -7.16
CA VAL A 43 -4.00 7.41 -6.00
C VAL A 43 -2.88 6.78 -5.18
N TYR A 44 -2.73 5.46 -5.18
CA TYR A 44 -1.76 4.77 -4.33
C TYR A 44 -0.81 3.85 -5.09
N VAL A 45 -1.32 2.97 -5.97
CA VAL A 45 -0.48 1.96 -6.63
C VAL A 45 0.52 2.60 -7.59
N VAL A 46 0.08 3.51 -8.47
CA VAL A 46 0.97 4.22 -9.42
C VAL A 46 2.04 5.04 -8.69
N PRO A 47 1.70 5.89 -7.70
CA PRO A 47 2.67 6.61 -6.88
C PRO A 47 3.64 5.70 -6.14
N LYS A 48 3.19 4.56 -5.60
CA LYS A 48 4.06 3.61 -4.92
C LYS A 48 5.02 2.91 -5.89
N THR A 49 4.60 2.62 -7.11
CA THR A 49 5.48 2.10 -8.16
C THR A 49 6.58 3.11 -8.50
N LEU A 50 6.20 4.38 -8.70
CA LEU A 50 7.15 5.47 -8.93
C LEU A 50 8.13 5.63 -7.76
N LEU A 51 7.63 5.62 -6.52
CA LEU A 51 8.43 5.68 -5.30
C LEU A 51 9.46 4.54 -5.25
N THR A 52 9.03 3.32 -5.59
CA THR A 52 9.91 2.14 -5.63
C THR A 52 11.03 2.35 -6.65
N ALA A 53 10.70 2.82 -7.86
CA ALA A 53 11.67 3.11 -8.89
C ALA A 53 12.68 4.20 -8.46
N LEU A 54 12.19 5.28 -7.83
CA LEU A 54 13.05 6.37 -7.34
C LEU A 54 14.03 5.91 -6.26
N VAL A 55 13.61 5.02 -5.34
CA VAL A 55 14.51 4.43 -4.33
C VAL A 55 15.60 3.59 -4.99
N VAL A 56 15.25 2.80 -6.01
CA VAL A 56 16.24 2.02 -6.79
C VAL A 56 17.21 2.93 -7.52
N VAL A 57 16.73 4.00 -8.16
CA VAL A 57 17.60 4.98 -8.81
C VAL A 57 18.55 5.63 -7.80
N ALA A 58 18.05 6.05 -6.63
CA ALA A 58 18.89 6.63 -5.58
C ALA A 58 20.01 5.67 -5.13
N LEU A 59 19.69 4.39 -4.95
CA LEU A 59 20.68 3.34 -4.63
C LEU A 59 21.76 3.23 -5.71
N VAL A 60 21.37 3.24 -6.99
CA VAL A 60 22.31 3.13 -8.13
C VAL A 60 23.19 4.37 -8.25
N THR A 61 22.63 5.56 -8.05
CA THR A 61 23.38 6.83 -8.19
C THR A 61 24.32 7.11 -7.02
N GLY A 62 24.10 6.50 -5.85
CA GLY A 62 24.93 6.68 -4.67
C GLY A 62 24.88 8.08 -4.05
N THR A 63 23.88 8.90 -4.38
CA THR A 63 23.74 10.28 -3.88
C THR A 63 23.37 10.37 -2.40
N ILE A 64 22.89 9.28 -1.81
CA ILE A 64 22.45 9.17 -0.42
C ILE A 64 23.10 7.90 0.15
N PRO A 65 23.46 7.85 1.45
CA PRO A 65 23.91 6.62 2.10
C PRO A 65 23.00 5.43 1.78
N ALA A 66 23.59 4.29 1.44
CA ALA A 66 22.84 3.15 0.91
C ALA A 66 21.96 2.44 1.96
N TRP A 67 22.37 2.45 3.23
CA TRP A 67 21.70 1.69 4.29
C TRP A 67 20.22 2.09 4.54
N PRO A 68 19.82 3.38 4.62
CA PRO A 68 18.41 3.73 4.79
C PRO A 68 17.60 3.42 3.53
N LEU A 69 18.22 3.51 2.35
CA LEU A 69 17.57 3.17 1.08
C LEU A 69 17.29 1.66 0.99
N TRP A 70 18.23 0.81 1.41
CA TRP A 70 18.01 -0.63 1.50
C TRP A 70 16.92 -0.98 2.51
N GLY A 71 16.93 -0.38 3.71
CA GLY A 71 15.86 -0.57 4.70
C GLY A 71 14.49 -0.15 4.14
N GLY A 72 14.43 1.00 3.48
CA GLY A 72 13.23 1.48 2.81
C GLY A 72 12.76 0.57 1.67
N LEU A 73 13.69 0.00 0.89
CA LEU A 73 13.37 -0.92 -0.22
C LEU A 73 12.85 -2.27 0.29
N VAL A 74 13.43 -2.81 1.36
CA VAL A 74 12.93 -4.03 2.02
C VAL A 74 11.51 -3.81 2.53
N ALA A 75 11.24 -2.68 3.17
CA ALA A 75 9.90 -2.33 3.63
C ALA A 75 8.89 -2.19 2.47
N LEU A 76 9.28 -1.54 1.36
CA LEU A 76 8.45 -1.49 0.14
C LEU A 76 8.21 -2.87 -0.44
N GLY A 77 9.24 -3.72 -0.47
CA GLY A 77 9.18 -5.11 -0.92
C GLY A 77 8.19 -5.92 -0.09
N ALA A 78 8.24 -5.83 1.24
CA ALA A 78 7.27 -6.47 2.13
C ALA A 78 5.84 -5.98 1.86
N SER A 79 5.64 -4.68 1.65
CA SER A 79 4.33 -4.11 1.30
C SER A 79 3.81 -4.64 -0.05
N TRP A 80 4.67 -4.74 -1.07
CA TRP A 80 4.31 -5.31 -2.38
C TRP A 80 4.03 -6.81 -2.31
N LEU A 81 4.86 -7.56 -1.60
CA LEU A 81 4.69 -9.00 -1.44
C LEU A 81 3.40 -9.33 -0.70
N SER A 82 3.11 -8.61 0.38
CA SER A 82 1.81 -8.71 1.06
C SER A 82 0.69 -8.49 0.05
N PHE A 83 0.73 -7.38 -0.71
CA PHE A 83 -0.32 -7.07 -1.68
C PHE A 83 -0.53 -8.21 -2.69
N ALA A 84 0.54 -8.68 -3.32
CA ALA A 84 0.46 -9.68 -4.38
C ALA A 84 -0.03 -11.04 -3.87
N VAL A 85 0.43 -11.47 -2.69
CA VAL A 85 0.18 -12.83 -2.16
C VAL A 85 -1.06 -12.90 -1.28
N ILE A 86 -1.45 -11.81 -0.63
CA ILE A 86 -2.51 -11.80 0.38
C ILE A 86 -3.69 -10.92 -0.06
N GLN A 87 -3.46 -9.63 -0.30
CA GLN A 87 -4.57 -8.70 -0.54
C GLN A 87 -5.23 -8.95 -1.90
N LEU A 88 -4.45 -9.13 -2.97
CA LEU A 88 -4.99 -9.31 -4.32
C LEU A 88 -5.88 -10.56 -4.43
N PRO A 89 -5.48 -11.76 -3.96
CA PRO A 89 -6.36 -12.93 -3.98
C PRO A 89 -7.64 -12.73 -3.15
N ILE A 90 -7.53 -12.12 -1.97
CA ILE A 90 -8.71 -11.86 -1.12
C ILE A 90 -9.65 -10.87 -1.82
N GLN A 91 -9.14 -9.81 -2.45
CA GLN A 91 -9.96 -8.83 -3.17
C GLN A 91 -10.66 -9.43 -4.40
N LEU A 92 -9.99 -10.31 -5.13
CA LEU A 92 -10.59 -11.04 -6.24
C LEU A 92 -11.73 -11.95 -5.76
N HIS A 93 -11.51 -12.67 -4.66
CA HIS A 93 -12.56 -13.48 -4.04
C HIS A 93 -13.75 -12.64 -3.55
N ILE A 94 -13.48 -11.53 -2.86
CA ILE A 94 -14.50 -10.58 -2.38
C ILE A 94 -15.32 -10.01 -3.54
N ARG A 95 -14.71 -9.80 -4.71
CA ARG A 95 -15.40 -9.29 -5.90
C ARG A 95 -16.47 -10.25 -6.42
N GLU A 96 -16.29 -11.53 -6.19
CA GLU A 96 -17.22 -12.59 -6.61
C GLU A 96 -18.27 -12.86 -5.54
N THR A 97 -17.89 -12.87 -4.26
CA THR A 97 -18.76 -13.36 -3.17
C THR A 97 -19.40 -12.26 -2.33
N ALA A 98 -18.80 -11.06 -2.28
CA ALA A 98 -19.18 -9.95 -1.38
C ALA A 98 -19.31 -10.40 0.09
N GLU A 99 -18.53 -11.41 0.49
CA GLU A 99 -18.62 -12.01 1.81
C GLU A 99 -17.93 -11.17 2.89
N ARG A 100 -18.69 -10.84 3.95
CA ARG A 100 -18.19 -10.08 5.11
C ARG A 100 -16.97 -10.73 5.77
N PRO A 101 -16.90 -12.06 5.99
CA PRO A 101 -15.71 -12.69 6.56
C PRO A 101 -14.43 -12.44 5.75
N ALA A 102 -14.53 -12.45 4.42
CA ALA A 102 -13.39 -12.18 3.55
C ALA A 102 -12.94 -10.71 3.65
N ILE A 103 -13.88 -9.77 3.74
CA ILE A 103 -13.60 -8.33 3.96
C ILE A 103 -12.91 -8.11 5.31
N VAL A 104 -13.40 -8.74 6.39
CA VAL A 104 -12.76 -8.65 7.72
C VAL A 104 -11.34 -9.22 7.67
N ARG A 105 -11.14 -10.35 6.98
CA ARG A 105 -9.81 -10.92 6.77
C ARG A 105 -8.90 -9.96 5.99
N LEU A 106 -9.41 -9.30 4.95
CA LEU A 106 -8.68 -8.31 4.17
C LEU A 106 -8.19 -7.17 5.06
N VAL A 107 -9.08 -6.55 5.84
CA VAL A 107 -8.73 -5.45 6.75
C VAL A 107 -7.66 -5.91 7.75
N ARG A 108 -7.84 -7.09 8.35
CA ARG A 108 -6.88 -7.61 9.33
C ARG A 108 -5.48 -7.82 8.74
N THR A 109 -5.39 -8.39 7.53
CA THR A 109 -4.09 -8.65 6.90
C THR A 109 -3.48 -7.41 6.27
N ASP A 110 -4.28 -6.39 5.94
CA ASP A 110 -3.80 -5.13 5.38
C ASP A 110 -2.90 -4.33 6.34
N TRP A 111 -2.99 -4.58 7.66
CA TRP A 111 -2.04 -4.04 8.64
C TRP A 111 -0.57 -4.35 8.30
N ILE A 112 -0.29 -5.48 7.64
CA ILE A 112 1.07 -5.81 7.17
C ILE A 112 1.56 -4.71 6.22
N ARG A 113 0.72 -4.27 5.28
CA ARG A 113 1.05 -3.21 4.34
C ARG A 113 1.19 -1.86 5.02
N VAL A 114 0.30 -1.55 5.96
CA VAL A 114 0.35 -0.31 6.73
C VAL A 114 1.66 -0.21 7.50
N LEU A 115 2.01 -1.23 8.28
CA LEU A 115 3.25 -1.26 9.06
C LEU A 115 4.48 -1.19 8.15
N ALA A 116 4.47 -1.89 7.01
CA ALA A 116 5.53 -1.82 6.03
C ALA A 116 5.67 -0.40 5.42
N MET A 117 4.58 0.30 5.14
CA MET A 117 4.61 1.69 4.64
C MET A 117 5.07 2.68 5.72
N VAL A 118 4.69 2.48 6.99
CA VAL A 118 5.20 3.26 8.13
C VAL A 118 6.71 3.08 8.27
N ALA A 119 7.19 1.83 8.22
CA ALA A 119 8.62 1.54 8.26
C ALA A 119 9.37 2.18 7.09
N HIS A 120 8.84 2.06 5.87
CA HIS A 120 9.41 2.73 4.70
C HIS A 120 9.49 4.25 4.88
N PHE A 121 8.42 4.87 5.39
CA PHE A 121 8.40 6.31 5.67
C PHE A 121 9.46 6.71 6.70
N ALA A 122 9.62 5.93 7.78
CA ALA A 122 10.67 6.17 8.77
C ALA A 122 12.07 6.13 8.13
N PHE A 123 12.36 5.13 7.28
CA PHE A 123 13.63 5.07 6.54
C PHE A 123 13.81 6.24 5.57
N ALA A 124 12.74 6.70 4.92
CA ALA A 124 12.80 7.87 4.05
C ALA A 124 13.13 9.15 4.84
N VAL A 125 12.58 9.32 6.05
CA VAL A 125 12.92 10.43 6.95
C VAL A 125 14.40 10.36 7.34
N VAL A 126 14.89 9.18 7.71
CA VAL A 126 16.30 8.99 8.03
C VAL A 126 17.19 9.30 6.83
N ALA A 127 16.86 8.82 5.64
CA ALA A 127 17.59 9.09 4.41
C ALA A 127 17.74 10.60 4.14
N ILE A 128 16.68 11.38 4.38
CA ILE A 128 16.72 12.84 4.26
C ILE A 128 17.63 13.45 5.33
N ALA A 129 17.50 13.01 6.58
CA ALA A 129 18.28 13.54 7.70
C ALA A 129 19.79 13.29 7.59
N VAL A 130 20.21 12.21 6.91
CA VAL A 130 21.64 11.88 6.71
C VAL A 130 22.20 12.41 5.38
N ALA A 131 21.35 12.92 4.49
CA ALA A 131 21.75 13.49 3.20
C ALA A 131 21.87 15.01 3.22
N GLY A 132 21.27 15.67 4.23
CA GLY A 132 21.46 17.09 4.52
C GLY A 132 22.61 17.32 5.49
#